data_AF-A0A1Y1T7L2-F1
#
_entry.id   AF-A0A1Y1T7L2-F1
#
_cell.length_a   1.000
_cell.length_b   1.000
_cell.length_c   1.000
_cell.angle_alpha   90.00
_cell.angle_beta   90.00
_cell.angle_gamma   90.00
#
_symmetry.space_group_name_H-M   'P 1'
#
loop_
_entity.id
_entity.type
_entity.pdbx_description
1 polymer ?
#
loop_
_entity_poly.entity_id
_entity_poly.type
_entity_poly.pdbx_seq_one_letter_code
_entity_poly.pdbx_strand_id
1 'polypeptide(L)'
;MKFITTTLLFLTSFVLKAQKCDCEGLIDWQSDRIINVMGNPGGQLIAQLQNDQKKENFLIFKVLDVNKNYLKVIIEKSFDSNPITGWIKKSKDVGFYARNYEPEGKLKFYSKPDFDSKVKMELHEYSPDFYQILDCKNRWANAKLNYKNKTYKGWIEPDMQCGSPYTICN
;
A
#
# COMPACT_ATOMS: atom_id res chain seq x y z
N MET A 1 24.49 60.78 -3.32
CA MET A 1 23.47 59.87 -3.89
C MET A 1 23.65 58.49 -3.26
N LYS A 2 22.72 58.07 -2.37
CA LYS A 2 22.69 56.72 -1.80
C LYS A 2 21.58 55.94 -2.52
N PHE A 3 21.96 54.91 -3.27
CA PHE A 3 21.00 53.96 -3.84
C PHE A 3 20.71 52.89 -2.78
N ILE A 4 19.44 52.81 -2.37
CA ILE A 4 18.92 51.72 -1.54
C ILE A 4 18.31 50.71 -2.50
N THR A 5 18.97 49.57 -2.70
CA THR A 5 18.41 48.42 -3.40
C THR A 5 17.64 47.55 -2.40
N THR A 6 16.32 47.64 -2.45
CA THR A 6 15.41 46.79 -1.68
C THR A 6 15.24 45.46 -2.40
N THR A 7 15.87 44.40 -1.89
CA THR A 7 15.71 43.04 -2.43
C THR A 7 14.41 42.43 -1.93
N LEU A 8 13.44 42.25 -2.84
CA LEU A 8 12.15 41.64 -2.57
C LEU A 8 12.30 40.10 -2.54
N LEU A 9 12.19 39.50 -1.35
CA LEU A 9 12.19 38.03 -1.18
C LEU A 9 10.82 37.46 -1.60
N PHE A 10 10.75 36.80 -2.74
CA PHE A 10 9.60 35.97 -3.14
C PHE A 10 9.62 34.67 -2.33
N LEU A 11 8.79 34.59 -1.29
CA LEU A 11 8.42 33.34 -0.62
C LEU A 11 7.53 32.52 -1.57
N THR A 12 8.12 31.62 -2.34
CA THR A 12 7.35 30.62 -3.09
C THR A 12 6.77 29.60 -2.12
N SER A 13 5.50 29.76 -1.80
CA SER A 13 4.70 28.75 -1.10
C SER A 13 4.64 27.49 -1.95
N PHE A 14 5.53 26.52 -1.69
CA PHE A 14 5.37 25.16 -2.22
C PHE A 14 4.11 24.56 -1.60
N VAL A 15 2.99 24.67 -2.31
CA VAL A 15 1.80 23.88 -2.01
C VAL A 15 2.17 22.42 -2.30
N LEU A 16 2.61 21.72 -1.27
CA LEU A 16 2.73 20.26 -1.27
C LEU A 16 1.32 19.72 -1.55
N LYS A 17 1.02 19.43 -2.81
CA LYS A 17 -0.17 18.68 -3.19
C LYS A 17 -0.10 17.36 -2.42
N ALA A 18 -1.01 17.19 -1.46
CA ALA A 18 -1.15 15.94 -0.73
C ALA A 18 -1.26 14.80 -1.75
N GLN A 19 -0.37 13.82 -1.64
CA GLN A 19 -0.33 12.69 -2.56
C GLN A 19 -1.56 11.83 -2.30
N LYS A 20 -2.56 11.91 -3.18
CA LYS A 20 -3.78 11.11 -3.05
C LYS A 20 -3.43 9.62 -3.15
N CYS A 21 -3.82 8.84 -2.15
CA CYS A 21 -3.68 7.38 -2.15
C CYS A 21 -5.06 6.73 -2.35
N ASP A 22 -5.07 5.62 -3.07
CA ASP A 22 -6.26 4.83 -3.42
C ASP A 22 -5.88 3.38 -3.73
N CYS A 23 -4.95 2.82 -2.96
CA CYS A 23 -4.53 1.43 -3.09
C CYS A 23 -5.46 0.55 -2.25
N GLU A 24 -5.76 -0.65 -2.74
CA GLU A 24 -6.50 -1.66 -2.00
C GLU A 24 -5.55 -2.74 -1.49
N GLY A 25 -5.90 -3.36 -0.38
CA GLY A 25 -5.13 -4.44 0.21
C GLY A 25 -5.92 -5.20 1.26
N LEU A 26 -5.26 -6.19 1.84
CA LEU A 26 -5.78 -7.02 2.90
C LEU A 26 -4.72 -7.25 3.97
N ILE A 27 -5.17 -7.71 5.12
CA ILE A 27 -4.30 -8.39 6.08
C ILE A 27 -4.21 -9.83 5.64
N ASP A 28 -2.99 -10.34 5.41
CA ASP A 28 -2.74 -11.71 4.94
C ASP A 28 -3.66 -12.69 5.68
N TRP A 29 -4.50 -13.43 4.94
CA TRP A 29 -5.54 -14.29 5.48
C TRP A 29 -4.95 -15.43 6.35
N GLN A 30 -3.69 -15.78 6.12
CA GLN A 30 -2.94 -16.74 6.93
C GLN A 30 -2.43 -16.15 8.25
N SER A 31 -2.43 -14.82 8.37
CA SER A 31 -1.99 -14.13 9.57
C SER A 31 -3.01 -14.24 10.71
N ASP A 32 -2.50 -14.58 11.89
CA ASP A 32 -3.20 -14.52 13.17
C ASP A 32 -2.94 -13.21 13.91
N ARG A 33 -2.28 -12.22 13.29
CA ARG A 33 -1.88 -11.00 14.01
C ARG A 33 -3.05 -10.07 14.30
N ILE A 34 -3.00 -9.51 15.50
CA ILE A 34 -3.83 -8.37 15.90
C ILE A 34 -3.26 -7.11 15.24
N ILE A 35 -4.12 -6.42 14.51
CA ILE A 35 -3.85 -5.14 13.86
C ILE A 35 -4.39 -4.02 14.74
N ASN A 36 -3.46 -3.20 15.25
CA ASN A 36 -3.81 -1.99 15.98
C ASN A 36 -4.11 -0.86 14.99
N VAL A 37 -5.31 -0.31 15.08
CA VAL A 37 -5.74 0.88 14.33
C VAL A 37 -5.59 2.09 15.24
N MET A 38 -4.77 3.05 14.83
CA MET A 38 -4.38 4.20 15.66
C MET A 38 -4.97 5.51 15.13
N GLY A 39 -5.31 6.47 15.99
CA GLY A 39 -5.83 7.78 15.55
C GLY A 39 -4.78 8.63 14.84
N ASN A 40 -3.53 8.47 15.26
CA ASN A 40 -2.35 9.06 14.65
C ASN A 40 -1.20 8.04 14.66
N PRO A 41 -0.17 8.22 13.83
CA PRO A 41 0.96 7.28 13.74
C PRO A 41 1.60 7.01 15.12
N GLY A 42 1.42 5.79 15.65
CA GLY A 42 1.94 5.38 16.95
C GLY A 42 1.30 6.06 18.18
N GLY A 43 0.14 6.72 18.02
CA GLY A 43 -0.51 7.48 19.08
C GLY A 43 -1.60 6.73 19.84
N GLN A 44 -2.81 7.28 19.85
CA GLN A 44 -3.94 6.65 20.54
C GLN A 44 -4.44 5.42 19.79
N LEU A 45 -4.66 4.31 20.50
CA LEU A 45 -5.33 3.13 19.98
C LEU A 45 -6.83 3.40 19.82
N ILE A 46 -7.36 3.21 18.61
CA ILE A 46 -8.80 3.31 18.30
C ILE A 46 -9.44 1.93 18.36
N ALA A 47 -8.81 0.94 17.75
CA ALA A 47 -9.37 -0.41 17.66
C ALA A 47 -8.26 -1.45 17.52
N GLN A 48 -8.63 -2.70 17.84
CA GLN A 48 -7.84 -3.89 17.58
C GLN A 48 -8.67 -4.82 16.70
N LEU A 49 -8.13 -5.17 15.53
CA LEU A 49 -8.79 -5.99 14.54
C LEU A 49 -7.96 -7.24 14.28
N GLN A 50 -8.63 -8.34 13.95
CA GLN A 50 -7.99 -9.58 13.56
C GLN A 50 -8.86 -10.30 12.52
N ASN A 51 -8.22 -11.06 11.65
CA ASN A 51 -8.89 -11.99 10.75
C ASN A 51 -9.70 -13.02 11.56
N ASP A 52 -10.91 -13.34 11.12
CA ASP A 52 -11.69 -14.47 11.63
C ASP A 52 -11.52 -15.65 10.67
N GLN A 53 -10.47 -16.44 10.86
CA GLN A 53 -10.16 -17.57 9.99
C GLN A 53 -11.24 -18.67 10.03
N LYS A 54 -11.98 -18.80 11.14
CA LYS A 54 -13.01 -19.85 11.27
C LYS A 54 -14.24 -19.55 10.43
N LYS A 55 -14.61 -18.28 10.36
CA LYS A 55 -15.72 -17.80 9.53
C LYS A 55 -15.26 -17.32 8.15
N GLU A 56 -13.97 -17.49 7.86
CA GLU A 56 -13.31 -16.92 6.69
C GLU A 56 -13.72 -15.46 6.49
N ASN A 57 -13.64 -14.61 7.53
CA ASN A 57 -14.00 -13.20 7.45
C ASN A 57 -12.75 -12.35 7.71
N PHE A 58 -12.13 -11.93 6.62
CA PHE A 58 -10.80 -11.35 6.60
C PHE A 58 -10.83 -9.83 6.52
N LEU A 59 -9.78 -9.19 7.03
CA LEU A 59 -9.63 -7.75 7.01
C LEU A 59 -9.16 -7.28 5.63
N ILE A 60 -9.97 -6.42 5.02
CA ILE A 60 -9.66 -5.71 3.78
C ILE A 60 -9.56 -4.22 4.06
N PHE A 61 -8.81 -3.49 3.25
CA PHE A 61 -8.63 -2.07 3.45
C PHE A 61 -8.37 -1.28 2.17
N LYS A 62 -8.64 0.02 2.26
CA LYS A 62 -8.26 1.04 1.28
C LYS A 62 -7.29 2.02 1.92
N VAL A 63 -6.17 2.30 1.25
CA VAL A 63 -5.14 3.24 1.71
C VAL A 63 -5.51 4.66 1.32
N LEU A 64 -5.60 5.55 2.32
CA LEU A 64 -5.91 6.97 2.17
C LEU A 64 -4.67 7.86 2.19
N ASP A 65 -3.64 7.45 2.93
CA ASP A 65 -2.40 8.20 3.08
C ASP A 65 -1.27 7.30 3.57
N VAL A 66 -0.02 7.72 3.39
CA VAL A 66 1.17 6.98 3.77
C VAL A 66 2.19 7.89 4.44
N ASN A 67 2.80 7.41 5.51
CA ASN A 67 4.05 7.96 6.03
C ASN A 67 5.12 6.88 6.08
N LYS A 68 6.29 7.17 6.67
CA LYS A 68 7.41 6.23 6.75
C LYS A 68 7.02 4.83 7.24
N ASN A 69 6.26 4.73 8.33
CA ASN A 69 6.02 3.48 9.05
C ASN A 69 4.55 3.01 9.06
N TYR A 70 3.62 3.87 8.65
CA TYR A 70 2.19 3.62 8.78
C TYR A 70 1.45 3.90 7.47
N LEU A 71 0.31 3.23 7.31
CA LEU A 71 -0.69 3.50 6.28
C LEU A 71 -1.94 4.03 6.99
N LYS A 72 -2.48 5.16 6.55
CA LYS A 72 -3.83 5.55 6.93
C LYS A 72 -4.80 4.79 6.04
N VAL A 73 -5.74 4.09 6.63
CA VAL A 73 -6.65 3.20 5.92
C VAL A 73 -8.10 3.38 6.37
N ILE A 74 -9.02 3.00 5.50
CA ILE A 74 -10.34 2.52 5.87
C ILE A 74 -10.24 1.00 5.89
N ILE A 75 -10.46 0.36 7.04
CA ILE A 75 -10.33 -1.08 7.23
C ILE A 75 -11.64 -1.66 7.75
N GLU A 76 -12.06 -2.79 7.19
CA GLU A 76 -13.26 -3.51 7.59
C GLU A 76 -13.08 -5.01 7.39
N LYS A 77 -14.04 -5.78 7.89
CA LYS A 77 -14.16 -7.21 7.64
C LYS A 77 -14.96 -7.43 6.36
N SER A 78 -14.51 -8.34 5.50
CA SER A 78 -15.11 -8.60 4.18
C SER A 78 -16.61 -8.92 4.20
N PHE A 79 -17.12 -9.53 5.27
CA PHE A 79 -18.54 -9.86 5.42
C PHE A 79 -19.29 -9.01 6.45
N ASP A 80 -18.57 -8.20 7.26
CA ASP A 80 -19.18 -7.32 8.27
C ASP A 80 -18.81 -5.87 7.94
N SER A 81 -19.73 -5.12 7.31
CA SER A 81 -19.43 -3.71 6.97
C SER A 81 -19.55 -2.81 8.20
N ASN A 82 -18.45 -2.68 8.90
CA ASN A 82 -18.24 -1.74 10.00
C ASN A 82 -16.87 -1.07 9.83
N PRO A 83 -16.71 -0.18 8.83
CA PRO A 83 -15.42 0.38 8.49
C PRO A 83 -14.87 1.29 9.59
N ILE A 84 -13.59 1.12 9.89
CA ILE A 84 -12.83 1.95 10.82
C ILE A 84 -11.78 2.70 10.04
N THR A 85 -11.68 4.01 10.25
CA THR A 85 -10.60 4.81 9.67
C THR A 85 -9.50 5.04 10.71
N GLY A 86 -8.25 4.78 10.33
CA GLY A 86 -7.10 5.06 11.18
C GLY A 86 -5.77 4.64 10.58
N TRP A 87 -4.71 4.73 11.37
CA TRP A 87 -3.35 4.39 10.97
C TRP A 87 -2.98 2.99 11.43
N ILE A 88 -2.59 2.13 10.49
CA ILE A 88 -2.04 0.79 10.76
C ILE A 88 -0.55 0.77 10.48
N LYS A 89 0.21 -0.01 11.26
CA LYS A 89 1.65 -0.15 11.07
C LYS A 89 1.93 -1.02 9.86
N LYS A 90 2.82 -0.58 8.96
CA LYS A 90 3.31 -1.40 7.85
C LYS A 90 3.97 -2.66 8.41
N SER A 91 3.64 -3.82 7.86
CA SER A 91 4.25 -5.09 8.23
C SER A 91 4.23 -6.06 7.05
N LYS A 92 4.88 -7.22 7.19
CA LYS A 92 4.88 -8.25 6.13
C LYS A 92 3.48 -8.82 5.83
N ASP A 93 2.49 -8.62 6.70
CA ASP A 93 1.11 -9.12 6.51
C ASP A 93 0.15 -8.02 6.03
N VAL A 94 0.64 -6.81 5.73
CA VAL A 94 -0.19 -5.70 5.24
C VAL A 94 0.15 -5.47 3.78
N GLY A 95 -0.75 -5.86 2.88
CA GLY A 95 -0.36 -6.04 1.49
C GLY A 95 -1.46 -6.52 0.55
N PHE A 96 -1.05 -7.15 -0.54
CA PHE A 96 -1.92 -7.72 -1.57
C PHE A 96 -1.26 -8.95 -2.21
N TYR A 97 -2.03 -9.70 -2.99
CA TYR A 97 -1.49 -10.71 -3.92
C TYR A 97 -1.36 -10.15 -5.33
N ALA A 98 -0.44 -10.67 -6.14
CA ALA A 98 -0.31 -10.25 -7.53
C ALA A 98 -1.23 -11.05 -8.46
N ARG A 99 -1.66 -10.40 -9.56
CA ARG A 99 -2.51 -11.02 -10.59
C ARG A 99 -1.76 -11.69 -11.74
N ASN A 100 -0.46 -11.94 -11.60
CA ASN A 100 0.34 -12.59 -12.66
C ASN A 100 0.14 -14.11 -12.70
N TYR A 101 -1.10 -14.58 -12.72
CA TYR A 101 -1.51 -15.99 -12.56
C TYR A 101 -1.03 -16.91 -13.69
N GLU A 102 -0.74 -16.36 -14.87
CA GLU A 102 -0.27 -17.18 -15.99
C GLU A 102 1.13 -17.73 -15.74
N PRO A 103 1.46 -18.96 -16.20
CA PRO A 103 2.80 -19.52 -16.08
C PRO A 103 3.89 -18.63 -16.69
N GLU A 104 3.56 -17.85 -17.73
CA GLU A 104 4.42 -16.83 -18.35
C GLU A 104 4.12 -15.41 -17.87
N GLY A 105 3.28 -15.27 -16.84
CA GLY A 105 2.80 -14.02 -16.27
C GLY A 105 3.96 -13.18 -15.74
N LYS A 106 4.23 -12.06 -16.43
CA LYS A 106 5.28 -11.12 -16.04
C LYS A 106 4.73 -10.09 -15.07
N LEU A 107 5.39 -9.91 -13.95
CA LEU A 107 5.13 -8.81 -13.03
C LEU A 107 6.27 -7.81 -13.07
N LYS A 108 5.96 -6.57 -13.46
CA LYS A 108 6.92 -5.47 -13.54
C LYS A 108 6.94 -4.66 -12.24
N PHE A 109 8.15 -4.31 -11.81
CA PHE A 109 8.40 -3.42 -10.69
C PHE A 109 9.01 -2.12 -11.22
N TYR A 110 8.19 -1.08 -11.30
CA TYR A 110 8.55 0.21 -11.86
C TYR A 110 9.32 1.08 -10.85
N SER A 111 10.08 2.02 -11.38
CA SER A 111 10.85 3.00 -10.58
C SER A 111 9.97 4.12 -10.02
N LYS A 112 8.87 4.46 -10.71
CA LYS A 112 7.86 5.44 -10.31
C LYS A 112 6.45 4.84 -10.57
N PRO A 113 5.39 5.40 -9.96
CA PRO A 113 4.01 4.98 -10.19
C PRO A 113 3.49 5.52 -11.52
N ASP A 114 4.09 5.05 -12.61
CA ASP A 114 3.91 5.53 -13.96
C ASP A 114 4.38 4.45 -14.95
N PHE A 115 3.56 4.15 -15.95
CA PHE A 115 3.83 3.15 -16.99
C PHE A 115 5.04 3.52 -17.85
N ASP A 116 5.33 4.81 -18.02
CA ASP A 116 6.46 5.29 -18.80
C ASP A 116 7.77 5.30 -18.01
N SER A 117 7.72 4.96 -16.72
CA SER A 117 8.92 4.93 -15.89
C SER A 117 9.75 3.68 -16.12
N LYS A 118 11.06 3.78 -15.82
CA LYS A 118 11.98 2.64 -15.94
C LYS A 118 11.48 1.45 -15.11
N VAL A 119 11.38 0.28 -15.76
CA VAL A 119 11.22 -1.01 -15.09
C VAL A 119 12.52 -1.35 -14.37
N LYS A 120 12.47 -1.53 -13.05
CA LYS A 120 13.65 -1.86 -12.24
C LYS A 120 13.95 -3.34 -12.26
N MET A 121 12.89 -4.16 -12.18
CA MET A 121 12.95 -5.61 -12.09
C MET A 121 11.69 -6.20 -12.68
N GLU A 122 11.80 -7.43 -13.16
CA GLU A 122 10.67 -8.24 -13.61
C GLU A 122 10.74 -9.59 -12.90
N LEU A 123 9.57 -10.10 -12.53
CA LEU A 123 9.35 -11.48 -12.11
C LEU A 123 8.69 -12.20 -13.28
N HIS A 124 9.32 -13.26 -13.78
CA HIS A 124 8.92 -13.97 -15.01
C HIS A 124 8.13 -15.25 -14.73
N GLU A 125 7.49 -15.33 -13.58
CA GLU A 125 6.69 -16.49 -13.17
C GLU A 125 5.65 -16.06 -12.14
N TYR A 126 4.55 -16.81 -12.05
CA TYR A 126 3.56 -16.63 -11.00
C TYR A 126 4.18 -16.82 -9.60
N SER A 127 3.87 -15.91 -8.68
CA SER A 127 4.22 -16.04 -7.27
C SER A 127 2.94 -15.97 -6.42
N PRO A 128 2.61 -17.03 -5.66
CA PRO A 128 1.48 -17.04 -4.74
C PRO A 128 1.77 -16.27 -3.44
N ASP A 129 2.96 -15.70 -3.31
CA ASP A 129 3.42 -15.06 -2.08
C ASP A 129 2.76 -13.68 -1.90
N PHE A 130 2.73 -13.24 -0.64
CA PHE A 130 2.12 -11.99 -0.25
C PHE A 130 3.05 -10.79 -0.44
N TYR A 131 2.55 -9.72 -1.04
CA TYR A 131 3.31 -8.51 -1.36
C TYR A 131 3.05 -7.43 -0.32
N GLN A 132 4.08 -7.10 0.47
CA GLN A 132 3.98 -6.05 1.47
C GLN A 132 3.84 -4.67 0.79
N ILE A 133 2.81 -3.89 1.16
CA ILE A 133 2.70 -2.48 0.77
C ILE A 133 3.69 -1.64 1.58
N LEU A 134 4.50 -0.85 0.86
CA LEU A 134 5.46 0.10 1.39
C LEU A 134 5.08 1.55 1.13
N ASP A 135 4.39 1.85 0.04
CA ASP A 135 3.92 3.19 -0.31
C ASP A 135 2.71 3.12 -1.25
N CYS A 136 2.00 4.24 -1.42
CA CYS A 136 0.85 4.34 -2.30
C CYS A 136 0.85 5.69 -3.03
N LYS A 137 0.44 5.67 -4.31
CA LYS A 137 0.19 6.88 -5.10
C LYS A 137 -0.91 6.61 -6.10
N ASN A 138 -2.01 7.34 -6.00
CA ASN A 138 -3.26 6.99 -6.68
C ASN A 138 -3.53 5.49 -6.41
N ARG A 139 -3.72 4.67 -7.45
CA ARG A 139 -3.91 3.22 -7.34
C ARG A 139 -2.62 2.40 -7.46
N TRP A 140 -1.45 3.05 -7.56
CA TRP A 140 -0.17 2.37 -7.64
C TRP A 140 0.37 2.07 -6.24
N ALA A 141 0.80 0.84 -6.00
CA ALA A 141 1.44 0.47 -4.74
C ALA A 141 2.93 0.28 -4.93
N ASN A 142 3.75 0.91 -4.09
CA ASN A 142 5.14 0.49 -3.94
C ASN A 142 5.14 -0.72 -3.02
N ALA A 143 5.58 -1.88 -3.53
CA ALA A 143 5.50 -3.12 -2.78
C ALA A 143 6.86 -3.82 -2.68
N LYS A 144 6.94 -4.75 -1.74
CA LYS A 144 8.10 -5.64 -1.57
C LYS A 144 7.64 -7.09 -1.49
N LEU A 145 8.31 -7.94 -2.24
CA LEU A 145 8.20 -9.39 -2.20
C LEU A 145 9.59 -9.98 -1.91
N ASN A 146 9.66 -10.98 -1.04
CA ASN A 146 10.85 -11.82 -0.90
C ASN A 146 10.51 -13.18 -1.50
N TYR A 147 11.12 -13.54 -2.62
CA TYR A 147 10.80 -14.75 -3.37
C TYR A 147 12.07 -15.39 -3.92
N LYS A 148 12.23 -16.71 -3.73
CA LYS A 148 13.40 -17.51 -4.15
C LYS A 148 14.75 -16.81 -3.81
N ASN A 149 14.91 -16.41 -2.54
CA ASN A 149 16.11 -15.70 -2.04
C ASN A 149 16.41 -14.33 -2.68
N LYS A 150 15.46 -13.75 -3.41
CA LYS A 150 15.57 -12.43 -4.01
C LYS A 150 14.48 -11.50 -3.47
N THR A 151 14.85 -10.25 -3.20
CA THR A 151 13.90 -9.21 -2.82
C THR A 151 13.53 -8.39 -4.06
N TYR A 152 12.25 -8.44 -4.42
CA TYR A 152 11.66 -7.58 -5.42
C TYR A 152 11.04 -6.36 -4.73
N LYS A 153 11.29 -5.16 -5.27
CA LYS A 153 10.80 -3.90 -4.72
C LYS A 153 10.67 -2.83 -5.82
N GLY A 154 9.48 -2.28 -5.94
CA GLY A 154 9.15 -1.20 -6.86
C GLY A 154 7.65 -0.90 -6.87
N TRP A 155 7.26 0.00 -7.76
CA TRP A 155 5.86 0.34 -7.98
C TRP A 155 5.21 -0.74 -8.85
N ILE A 156 4.03 -1.18 -8.45
CA ILE A 156 3.21 -2.16 -9.17
C ILE A 156 1.99 -1.41 -9.68
N GLU A 157 1.63 -1.68 -10.93
CA GLU A 157 0.48 -1.07 -11.59
C GLU A 157 -0.85 -1.55 -10.95
N PRO A 158 -1.92 -0.76 -11.02
CA PRO A 158 -3.20 -1.08 -10.36
C PRO A 158 -3.75 -2.45 -10.75
N ASP A 159 -3.72 -2.76 -12.04
CA ASP A 159 -4.35 -3.95 -12.61
C ASP A 159 -3.55 -5.23 -12.33
N MET A 160 -2.41 -5.14 -11.65
CA MET A 160 -1.62 -6.29 -11.21
C MET A 160 -1.75 -6.57 -9.71
N GLN A 161 -2.56 -5.79 -8.99
CA GLN A 161 -2.79 -5.90 -7.55
C GLN A 161 -4.12 -6.60 -7.25
N CYS A 162 -4.14 -7.45 -6.24
CA CYS A 162 -5.33 -8.15 -5.75
C CYS A 162 -5.47 -7.99 -4.24
N GLY A 163 -6.38 -7.09 -3.83
CA GLY A 163 -6.73 -6.83 -2.43
C GLY A 163 -7.85 -7.72 -1.89
N SER A 164 -8.24 -8.77 -2.60
CA SER A 164 -9.32 -9.69 -2.22
C SER A 164 -8.77 -11.02 -1.72
N PRO A 165 -9.27 -11.58 -0.61
CA PRO A 165 -8.88 -12.90 -0.12
C PRO A 165 -9.67 -14.07 -0.74
N TYR A 166 -10.79 -13.84 -1.43
CA TYR A 166 -11.67 -14.92 -1.93
C TYR A 166 -11.66 -15.11 -3.43
N THR A 167 -11.39 -14.03 -4.17
CA THR A 167 -11.45 -14.06 -5.63
C THR A 167 -10.05 -14.00 -6.20
N ILE A 168 -9.80 -14.81 -7.23
CA ILE A 168 -8.86 -14.41 -8.27
C ILE A 168 -9.36 -13.04 -8.71
N CYS A 169 -8.58 -12.00 -8.46
CA CYS A 169 -9.03 -10.68 -8.84
C CYS A 169 -9.00 -10.62 -10.36
N ASN A 170 -10.18 -10.81 -10.98
CA ASN A 170 -10.40 -10.70 -12.42
C ASN A 170 -10.61 -9.24 -12.84
#